data_AF-A0A090VEF8-F1
#
_entry.id   AF-A0A090VEF8-F1
#
_cell.length_a   1.000
_cell.length_b   1.000
_cell.length_c   1.000
_cell.angle_alpha   90.00
_cell.angle_beta   90.00
_cell.angle_gamma   90.00
#
_symmetry.space_group_name_H-M   'P 1'
#
loop_
_entity.id
_entity.type
_entity.pdbx_description
1 polymer ?
#
loop_
_entity_poly.entity_id
_entity_poly.type
_entity_poly.pdbx_seq_one_letter_code
_entity_poly.pdbx_strand_id
1 'polypeptide(L)'
;MDIIIASSLKTLQKAELLLHNLCDANLCDASVAPYYSSIGSHIRHILDFYNCIFNMNENLEVDLTARCRNTDVENQCHAALNYLNITKEKLQSLDIDVNSKITVIDDLAWVKPKWLIRMPLYYPRPIAIPSIITPL
;
A
#
# COMPACT_ATOMS: atom_id res chain seq x y z
N MET A 1 15.27 -11.45 -7.86
CA MET A 1 14.27 -10.55 -7.25
C MET A 1 12.95 -10.81 -7.93
N ASP A 2 11.89 -11.04 -7.14
CA ASP A 2 10.53 -11.24 -7.65
C ASP A 2 10.07 -10.04 -8.52
N ILE A 3 9.30 -10.29 -9.59
CA ILE A 3 8.89 -9.24 -10.54
C ILE A 3 7.91 -8.24 -9.92
N ILE A 4 7.09 -8.66 -8.97
CA ILE A 4 6.14 -7.81 -8.25
C ILE A 4 6.93 -6.89 -7.33
N ILE A 5 7.89 -7.44 -6.56
CA ILE A 5 8.80 -6.65 -5.72
C ILE A 5 9.57 -5.63 -6.56
N ALA A 6 10.13 -6.04 -7.70
CA ALA A 6 10.86 -5.15 -8.60
C ALA A 6 9.97 -4.02 -9.17
N SER A 7 8.74 -4.34 -9.55
CA SER A 7 7.76 -3.35 -10.06
C SER A 7 7.34 -2.35 -8.97
N SER A 8 7.10 -2.83 -7.76
CA SER A 8 6.76 -2.00 -6.60
C SER A 8 7.92 -1.06 -6.24
N LEU A 9 9.16 -1.56 -6.18
CA LEU A 9 10.35 -0.73 -5.96
C LEU A 9 10.52 0.35 -7.02
N LYS A 10 10.30 0.01 -8.31
CA LYS A 10 10.35 1.00 -9.41
C LYS A 10 9.29 2.08 -9.26
N THR A 11 8.12 1.75 -8.72
CA THR A 11 7.05 2.72 -8.46
C THR A 11 7.42 3.64 -7.29
N LEU A 12 7.97 3.08 -6.21
CA LEU A 12 8.46 3.86 -5.07
C LEU A 12 9.62 4.80 -5.44
N GLN A 13 10.52 4.38 -6.34
CA GLN A 13 11.58 5.25 -6.87
C GLN A 13 11.03 6.47 -7.64
N LYS A 14 9.89 6.34 -8.33
CA LYS A 14 9.25 7.49 -8.96
C LYS A 14 8.66 8.45 -7.93
N ALA A 15 8.08 7.92 -6.86
CA ALA A 15 7.58 8.74 -5.75
C ALA A 15 8.72 9.47 -5.02
N GLU A 16 9.88 8.82 -4.85
CA GLU A 16 11.09 9.46 -4.32
C GLU A 16 11.55 10.63 -5.19
N LEU A 17 11.63 10.43 -6.52
CA LEU A 17 11.97 11.51 -7.46
C LEU A 17 10.96 12.66 -7.37
N LEU A 18 9.67 12.37 -7.26
CA LEU A 18 8.64 13.39 -7.06
C LEU A 18 8.90 14.18 -5.77
N LEU A 19 9.09 13.50 -4.64
CA LEU A 19 9.31 14.13 -3.34
C LEU A 19 10.56 15.01 -3.30
N HIS A 20 11.63 14.65 -4.01
CA HIS A 20 12.82 15.48 -4.13
C HIS A 20 12.61 16.79 -4.89
N ASN A 21 11.56 16.87 -5.71
CA ASN A 21 11.23 18.06 -6.51
C ASN A 21 10.08 18.88 -5.90
N LEU A 22 9.61 18.53 -4.69
CA LEU A 22 8.55 19.25 -3.98
C LEU A 22 9.13 20.02 -2.79
N CYS A 23 8.39 21.03 -2.34
CA CYS A 23 8.54 21.61 -1.02
C CYS A 23 7.29 21.29 -0.17
N ASP A 24 7.39 21.49 1.14
CA ASP A 24 6.32 21.19 2.10
C ASP A 24 4.99 21.86 1.73
N ALA A 25 5.04 23.12 1.26
CA ALA A 25 3.85 23.86 0.85
C ALA A 25 3.13 23.21 -0.35
N ASN A 26 3.87 22.69 -1.33
CA ASN A 26 3.28 21.95 -2.45
C ASN A 26 2.81 20.55 -2.04
N LEU A 27 3.52 19.91 -1.11
CA LEU A 27 3.17 18.59 -0.62
C LEU A 27 1.81 18.60 0.12
N CYS A 28 1.60 19.60 0.97
CA CYS A 28 0.39 19.72 1.79
C CYS A 28 -0.76 20.46 1.10
N ASP A 29 -0.57 20.99 -0.10
CA ASP A 29 -1.60 21.75 -0.81
C ASP A 29 -2.80 20.86 -1.17
N ALA A 30 -3.93 21.15 -0.54
CA ALA A 30 -5.21 20.50 -0.74
C ALA A 30 -6.23 21.44 -1.39
N SER A 31 -5.80 22.56 -1.98
CA SER A 31 -6.70 23.57 -2.56
C SER A 31 -7.35 23.13 -3.87
N VAL A 32 -6.82 22.08 -4.52
CA VAL A 32 -7.25 21.63 -5.84
C VAL A 32 -8.55 20.81 -5.74
N ALA A 33 -9.61 21.41 -6.28
CA ALA A 33 -10.90 20.76 -6.49
C ALA A 33 -10.80 19.59 -7.51
N PRO A 34 -11.73 18.61 -7.49
CA PRO A 34 -12.89 18.52 -6.61
C PRO A 34 -12.63 17.77 -5.30
N TYR A 35 -11.47 17.14 -5.16
CA TYR A 35 -11.21 16.17 -4.08
C TYR A 35 -10.56 16.80 -2.84
N TYR A 36 -9.93 17.97 -2.96
CA TYR A 36 -9.26 18.65 -1.85
C TYR A 36 -8.33 17.73 -1.05
N SER A 37 -7.56 16.92 -1.79
CA SER A 37 -6.64 15.92 -1.25
C SER A 37 -5.23 16.30 -1.69
N SER A 38 -4.30 16.39 -0.75
CA SER A 38 -2.93 16.82 -1.03
C SER A 38 -2.07 15.67 -1.53
N ILE A 39 -0.95 15.99 -2.18
CA ILE A 39 0.04 14.98 -2.62
C ILE A 39 0.53 14.18 -1.40
N GLY A 40 0.81 14.87 -0.29
CA GLY A 40 1.24 14.24 0.96
C GLY A 40 0.24 13.23 1.51
N SER A 41 -1.06 13.57 1.48
CA SER A 41 -2.11 12.64 1.93
C SER A 41 -2.17 11.35 1.11
N HIS A 42 -1.92 11.43 -0.21
CA HIS A 42 -1.81 10.27 -1.10
C HIS A 42 -0.54 9.47 -0.85
N ILE A 43 0.61 10.13 -0.70
CA ILE A 43 1.89 9.46 -0.40
C ILE A 43 1.77 8.69 0.92
N ARG A 44 1.28 9.33 1.98
CA ARG A 44 1.03 8.67 3.26
C ARG A 44 0.08 7.50 3.11
N HIS A 45 -1.03 7.69 2.37
CA HIS A 45 -1.99 6.61 2.15
C HIS A 45 -1.32 5.38 1.53
N ILE A 46 -0.51 5.55 0.49
CA ILE A 46 0.21 4.46 -0.17
C ILE A 46 1.19 3.76 0.80
N LEU A 47 1.99 4.54 1.53
CA LEU A 47 2.99 3.99 2.46
C LEU A 47 2.36 3.26 3.64
N ASP A 48 1.20 3.72 4.12
CA ASP A 48 0.47 3.06 5.19
C ASP A 48 0.02 1.63 4.82
N PHE A 49 -0.33 1.37 3.56
CA PHE A 49 -0.64 0.00 3.12
C PHE A 49 0.58 -0.91 3.20
N TYR A 50 1.76 -0.44 2.80
CA TYR A 50 2.99 -1.21 2.97
C TYR A 50 3.27 -1.47 4.44
N ASN A 51 3.08 -0.47 5.30
CA ASN A 51 3.27 -0.65 6.74
C ASN A 51 2.29 -1.67 7.33
N CYS A 52 1.01 -1.66 6.92
CA CYS A 52 0.06 -2.71 7.31
C CYS A 52 0.55 -4.11 6.89
N ILE A 53 1.05 -4.25 5.67
CA ILE A 53 1.59 -5.53 5.16
C ILE A 53 2.82 -5.98 5.97
N PHE A 54 3.74 -5.07 6.28
CA PHE A 54 4.94 -5.39 7.06
C PHE A 54 4.67 -5.65 8.54
N ASN A 55 3.52 -5.23 9.06
CA ASN A 55 3.08 -5.49 10.44
C ASN A 55 2.10 -6.67 10.50
N MET A 56 2.24 -7.65 9.60
CA MET A 56 1.51 -8.90 9.66
C MET A 56 1.71 -9.58 11.02
N ASN A 57 0.62 -10.03 11.63
CA ASN A 57 0.67 -10.66 12.96
C ASN A 57 1.10 -12.13 12.89
N GLU A 58 1.30 -12.76 14.05
CA GLU A 58 1.68 -14.17 14.18
C GLU A 58 0.66 -15.14 13.55
N ASN A 59 -0.58 -14.71 13.34
CA ASN A 59 -1.66 -15.47 12.72
C ASN A 59 -1.69 -15.34 11.18
N LEU A 60 -0.68 -14.73 10.56
CA LEU A 60 -0.63 -14.41 9.13
C LEU A 60 -1.79 -13.51 8.68
N GLU A 61 -2.18 -12.57 9.54
CA GLU A 61 -3.22 -11.61 9.25
C GLU A 61 -2.62 -10.22 9.00
N VAL A 62 -3.08 -9.59 7.92
CA VAL A 62 -2.76 -8.22 7.54
C VAL A 62 -4.03 -7.38 7.70
N ASP A 63 -4.00 -6.41 8.61
CA ASP A 63 -5.10 -5.46 8.79
C ASP A 63 -4.81 -4.15 8.06
N LEU A 64 -5.43 -3.97 6.90
CA LEU A 64 -5.32 -2.75 6.07
C LEU A 64 -6.09 -1.57 6.67
N THR A 65 -6.91 -1.79 7.71
CA THR A 65 -7.61 -0.72 8.44
C THR A 65 -6.74 -0.08 9.53
N ALA A 66 -5.69 -0.78 9.98
CA ALA A 66 -4.74 -0.38 11.02
C ALA A 66 -3.68 0.66 10.55
N ARG A 67 -4.08 1.58 9.67
CA ARG A 67 -3.21 2.63 9.11
C ARG A 67 -2.82 3.65 10.19
N CYS A 68 -1.53 3.96 10.28
CA CYS A 68 -0.99 4.87 11.30
C CYS A 68 -1.43 6.33 11.11
N ARG A 69 -1.76 6.75 9.88
CA ARG A 69 -2.24 8.11 9.57
C ARG A 69 -1.29 9.21 10.07
N ASN A 70 0.02 8.98 10.00
CA ASN A 70 1.01 9.96 10.46
C ASN A 70 0.93 11.25 9.62
N THR A 71 0.50 12.34 10.25
CA THR A 71 0.31 13.65 9.62
C THR A 71 1.62 14.29 9.19
N ASP A 72 2.74 13.96 9.81
CA ASP A 72 4.05 14.55 9.44
C ASP A 72 4.42 14.17 8.01
N VAL A 73 4.09 12.95 7.61
CA VAL A 73 4.30 12.42 6.24
C VAL A 73 3.48 13.21 5.21
N GLU A 74 2.34 13.76 5.60
CA GLU A 74 1.48 14.54 4.70
C GLU A 74 1.96 15.99 4.53
N ASN A 75 2.71 16.50 5.51
CA ASN A 75 3.06 17.91 5.60
C ASN A 75 4.55 18.21 5.38
N GLN A 76 5.41 17.20 5.51
CA GLN A 76 6.87 17.38 5.45
C GLN A 76 7.50 16.41 4.45
N CYS A 77 8.15 16.95 3.42
CA CYS A 77 8.87 16.17 2.41
C CYS A 77 9.92 15.25 3.05
N HIS A 78 10.61 15.72 4.09
CA HIS A 78 11.61 14.92 4.81
C HIS A 78 10.99 13.70 5.51
N ALA A 79 9.87 13.88 6.20
CA ALA A 79 9.16 12.78 6.86
C ALA A 79 8.64 11.75 5.84
N ALA A 80 8.11 12.23 4.71
CA ALA A 80 7.66 11.38 3.61
C ALA A 80 8.80 10.56 2.98
N LEU A 81 9.94 11.19 2.71
CA LEU A 81 11.13 10.52 2.17
C LEU A 81 11.67 9.47 3.14
N ASN A 82 11.72 9.76 4.44
CA ASN A 82 12.17 8.81 5.44
C ASN A 82 11.28 7.56 5.47
N TYR A 83 9.95 7.74 5.51
CA TYR A 83 9.00 6.63 5.51
C TYR A 83 9.05 5.81 4.22
N LEU A 84 9.23 6.48 3.08
CA LEU A 84 9.41 5.83 1.78
C LEU A 84 10.69 4.98 1.73
N ASN A 85 11.80 5.48 2.30
CA ASN A 85 13.06 4.75 2.33
C ASN A 85 12.98 3.51 3.23
N ILE A 86 12.42 3.65 4.43
CA ILE A 86 12.13 2.50 5.31
C ILE A 86 11.28 1.46 4.57
N THR A 87 10.26 1.91 3.82
CA THR A 87 9.39 1.03 3.03
C THR A 87 10.17 0.30 1.95
N LYS A 88 11.04 0.99 1.20
CA LYS A 88 11.90 0.39 0.17
C LYS A 88 12.86 -0.64 0.77
N GLU A 89 13.50 -0.33 1.90
CA GLU A 89 14.42 -1.23 2.58
C GLU A 89 13.72 -2.52 3.01
N LYS A 90 12.56 -2.40 3.69
CA LYS A 90 11.73 -3.56 4.08
C LYS A 90 11.32 -4.40 2.88
N LEU A 91 10.96 -3.76 1.77
CA LEU A 91 10.55 -4.42 0.53
C LEU A 91 11.73 -5.15 -0.14
N GLN A 92 12.95 -4.62 -0.06
CA GLN A 92 14.16 -5.26 -0.57
C GLN A 92 14.59 -6.47 0.27
N SER A 93 14.38 -6.42 1.59
CA SER A 93 14.63 -7.53 2.51
C SER A 93 13.51 -8.56 2.57
N LEU A 94 12.44 -8.36 1.81
CA LEU A 94 11.24 -9.17 1.91
C LEU A 94 11.46 -10.55 1.28
N ASP A 95 11.41 -11.58 2.12
CA ASP A 95 11.46 -12.97 1.72
C ASP A 95 10.11 -13.62 2.05
N ILE A 96 9.22 -13.66 1.06
CA ILE A 96 7.87 -14.22 1.20
C ILE A 96 7.72 -15.42 0.28
N ASP A 97 7.26 -16.54 0.83
CA ASP A 97 6.70 -17.63 0.02
C ASP A 97 5.35 -17.18 -0.55
N VAL A 98 5.33 -16.90 -1.85
CA VAL A 98 4.13 -16.50 -2.61
C VAL A 98 2.98 -17.51 -2.55
N ASN A 99 3.24 -18.74 -2.11
CA ASN A 99 2.21 -19.77 -1.92
C ASN A 99 1.53 -19.72 -0.55
N SER A 100 2.05 -18.90 0.37
CA SER A 100 1.47 -18.70 1.70
C SER A 100 0.06 -18.13 1.59
N LYS A 101 -0.88 -18.70 2.34
CA LYS A 101 -2.21 -18.09 2.50
C LYS A 101 -2.12 -17.09 3.63
N ILE A 102 -2.47 -15.85 3.34
CA ILE A 102 -2.62 -14.80 4.33
C ILE A 102 -4.10 -14.41 4.44
N THR A 103 -4.47 -13.93 5.61
CA THR A 103 -5.78 -13.33 5.80
C THR A 103 -5.66 -11.82 5.73
N VAL A 104 -6.52 -11.18 4.96
CA VAL A 104 -6.54 -9.72 4.83
C VAL A 104 -7.84 -9.17 5.39
N ILE A 105 -7.72 -8.22 6.32
CA ILE A 105 -8.83 -7.46 6.90
C ILE A 105 -8.80 -6.07 6.26
N ASP A 106 -9.96 -5.61 5.81
CA ASP A 106 -10.08 -4.35 5.09
C ASP A 106 -11.49 -3.76 5.25
N ASP A 107 -11.64 -2.45 4.97
CA ASP A 107 -12.87 -1.68 5.15
C ASP A 107 -13.52 -1.21 3.83
N LEU A 108 -13.20 -1.83 2.69
CA LEU A 108 -13.82 -1.53 1.39
C LEU A 108 -15.31 -1.94 1.26
N ALA A 109 -15.93 -2.48 2.32
CA ALA A 109 -17.36 -2.81 2.39
C ALA A 109 -18.00 -2.27 3.69
N TRP A 110 -19.34 -2.21 3.74
CA TRP A 110 -20.09 -1.67 4.89
C TRP A 110 -19.94 -2.45 6.22
N VAL A 111 -19.43 -3.68 6.13
CA VAL A 111 -19.03 -4.57 7.23
C VAL A 111 -17.53 -4.79 7.07
N LYS A 112 -16.76 -5.13 8.12
CA LYS A 112 -15.35 -5.54 7.99
C LYS A 112 -15.25 -7.00 7.53
N PRO A 113 -15.15 -7.34 6.23
CA PRO A 113 -14.97 -8.72 5.80
C PRO A 113 -13.55 -9.21 6.13
N LYS A 114 -13.44 -10.52 6.38
CA LYS A 114 -12.17 -11.24 6.51
C LYS A 114 -11.97 -12.04 5.23
N TRP A 115 -10.97 -11.70 4.43
CA TRP A 115 -10.73 -12.36 3.14
C TRP A 115 -9.53 -13.31 3.20
N LEU A 116 -9.71 -14.51 2.67
CA LEU A 116 -8.61 -15.45 2.43
C LEU A 116 -8.08 -15.22 1.00
N ILE A 117 -6.89 -14.61 0.87
CA ILE A 117 -6.30 -14.37 -0.45
C ILE A 117 -5.35 -15.51 -0.79
N ARG A 118 -5.54 -16.11 -1.97
CA ARG A 118 -4.62 -17.08 -2.58
C ARG A 118 -4.21 -16.51 -3.92
N MET A 119 -2.96 -16.09 -4.11
CA MET A 119 -2.48 -15.58 -5.40
C MET A 119 -2.47 -16.72 -6.44
N PRO A 120 -3.26 -16.64 -7.53
CA PRO A 120 -3.08 -17.55 -8.65
C PRO A 120 -2.01 -16.96 -9.58
N LEU A 121 -1.00 -17.77 -9.90
CA LEU A 121 -0.19 -17.56 -11.09
C LEU A 121 -1.13 -17.55 -12.30
N TYR A 122 -1.10 -16.46 -13.08
CA TYR A 122 -1.66 -16.31 -14.43
C TYR A 122 -3.16 -15.98 -14.55
N TYR A 123 -3.47 -14.74 -14.93
CA TYR A 123 -4.79 -14.32 -15.42
C TYR A 123 -4.75 -14.16 -16.95
N PRO A 124 -5.42 -15.01 -17.75
CA PRO A 124 -5.86 -14.62 -19.09
C PRO A 124 -7.12 -13.75 -19.01
N ARG A 125 -7.30 -12.90 -20.02
CA ARG A 125 -8.35 -11.86 -20.17
C ARG A 125 -9.77 -12.31 -19.79
N PRO A 126 -10.65 -11.36 -19.40
CA PRO A 126 -11.94 -11.68 -18.83
C PRO A 126 -12.90 -12.20 -19.90
N ILE A 127 -13.23 -13.49 -19.82
CA ILE A 127 -14.52 -14.01 -20.27
C ILE A 127 -15.28 -14.31 -18.99
N ALA A 128 -16.49 -13.75 -18.89
CA ALA A 128 -17.36 -13.88 -17.73
C ALA A 128 -17.56 -15.34 -17.33
N ILE A 129 -17.24 -15.69 -16.08
CA ILE A 129 -17.61 -16.96 -15.44
C ILE A 129 -18.12 -16.64 -14.03
N PRO A 130 -19.18 -17.30 -13.53
CA PRO A 130 -19.86 -16.92 -12.30
C PRO A 130 -19.00 -17.10 -11.05
N SER A 131 -19.28 -16.26 -10.06
CA SER A 131 -18.76 -16.22 -8.70
C SER A 131 -18.47 -17.59 -8.08
N ILE A 132 -17.20 -17.96 -8.01
CA ILE A 132 -16.69 -18.84 -6.94
C ILE A 132 -16.16 -17.89 -5.86
N ILE A 133 -17.10 -17.29 -5.12
CA ILE A 133 -16.83 -16.49 -3.94
C ILE A 133 -17.62 -17.15 -2.82
N THR A 134 -16.94 -17.91 -1.96
CA THR A 134 -17.54 -18.43 -0.74
C THR A 134 -17.11 -17.54 0.42
N PRO A 135 -18.03 -16.80 1.08
CA PRO A 135 -17.78 -16.25 2.40
C PRO A 135 -17.56 -17.40 3.41
N LEU A 136 -16.77 -17.14 4.45
CA LEU A 136 -16.71 -17.99 5.65
C LEU A 136 -17.98 -17.81 6.47
#